data_AF-A0A946BQ61-F1
#
_entry.id   AF-A0A946BQ61-F1
#
_cell.length_a   1.000
_cell.length_b   1.000
_cell.length_c   1.000
_cell.angle_alpha   90.00
_cell.angle_beta   90.00
_cell.angle_gamma   90.00
#
_symmetry.space_group_name_H-M   'P 1'
#
loop_
_entity.id
_entity.type
_entity.pdbx_description
1 polymer ?
#
loop_
_entity_poly.entity_id
_entity_poly.type
_entity_poly.pdbx_seq_one_letter_code
_entity_poly.pdbx_strand_id
1 'polypeptide(L)' 'IHFPYEFVLGAENTMVPGTVFDGPMVLAARIDIDGDARAGSGDIEGFVSAKPGDRNVALLLNHMTP' A
#
# COMPACT_ATOMS: atom_id res chain seq x y z
N ILE A 1 11.13 -8.32 -11.17
CA ILE A 1 10.34 -7.19 -10.63
C ILE A 1 10.94 -5.92 -11.21
N HIS A 2 10.13 -5.06 -11.82
CA HIS A 2 10.59 -3.78 -12.37
C HIS A 2 9.83 -2.66 -11.70
N PHE A 3 10.57 -1.66 -11.23
CA PHE A 3 10.01 -0.45 -10.66
C PHE A 3 10.00 0.67 -11.71
N PRO A 4 9.04 1.61 -11.65
CA PRO A 4 7.92 1.67 -10.69
C PRO A 4 6.86 0.57 -10.94
N TYR A 5 6.21 0.11 -9.86
CA TYR A 5 5.12 -0.87 -9.95
C TYR A 5 3.78 -0.14 -10.00
N GLU A 6 2.95 -0.45 -10.99
CA GLU A 6 1.61 0.12 -11.12
C GLU A 6 0.62 -0.62 -10.23
N PHE A 7 -0.30 0.12 -9.60
CA PHE A 7 -1.35 -0.45 -8.76
C PHE A 7 -2.68 0.25 -9.00
N VAL A 8 -3.77 -0.49 -8.74
CA VAL A 8 -5.13 0.03 -8.67
C VAL A 8 -5.75 -0.51 -7.39
N LEU A 9 -6.41 0.37 -6.64
CA LEU A 9 -7.16 0.02 -5.44
C LEU A 9 -8.61 0.47 -5.59
N GLY A 10 -9.55 -0.45 -5.42
CA GLY A 10 -10.99 -0.24 -5.51
C GLY A 10 -11.75 -1.02 -4.45
N ALA A 11 -13.07 -0.92 -4.47
CA ALA A 11 -13.95 -1.57 -3.50
C ALA A 11 -13.76 -3.10 -3.47
N GLU A 12 -13.35 -3.69 -4.59
CA GLU A 12 -12.99 -5.10 -4.73
C GLU A 12 -11.79 -5.53 -3.87
N ASN A 13 -10.98 -4.57 -3.39
CA ASN A 13 -9.83 -4.83 -2.53
C ASN A 13 -10.12 -4.66 -1.04
N THR A 14 -11.39 -4.46 -0.66
CA THR A 14 -11.78 -4.37 0.75
C THR A 14 -11.82 -5.76 1.41
N MET A 15 -11.47 -5.81 2.69
CA MET A 15 -11.49 -7.08 3.45
C MET A 15 -12.89 -7.52 3.86
N VAL A 16 -13.80 -6.55 4.08
CA VAL A 16 -15.19 -6.81 4.49
C VAL A 16 -16.10 -6.62 3.28
N PRO A 17 -16.72 -7.68 2.75
CA PRO A 17 -17.60 -7.57 1.58
C PRO A 17 -18.69 -6.53 1.76
N GLY A 18 -18.92 -5.73 0.72
CA GLY A 18 -19.91 -4.64 0.72
C GLY A 18 -19.43 -3.34 1.35
N THR A 19 -18.21 -3.31 1.91
CA THR A 19 -17.58 -2.05 2.35
C THR A 19 -16.98 -1.32 1.16
N VAL A 20 -16.96 0.01 1.22
CA VAL A 20 -16.27 0.86 0.25
C VAL A 20 -15.21 1.68 0.96
N PHE A 21 -14.16 2.04 0.23
CA PHE A 21 -13.24 3.07 0.71
C PHE A 21 -13.98 4.42 0.75
N ASP A 22 -13.85 5.15 1.86
CA ASP A 22 -14.47 6.47 2.04
C ASP A 22 -13.55 7.39 2.85
N GLY A 23 -13.61 8.69 2.56
CA GLY A 23 -12.85 9.74 3.23
C GLY A 23 -11.33 9.71 2.99
N PRO A 24 -10.59 10.60 3.68
CA PRO A 24 -9.12 10.60 3.68
C PRO A 24 -8.57 9.32 4.34
N MET A 25 -7.56 8.72 3.70
CA MET A 25 -6.88 7.51 4.19
C MET A 25 -5.37 7.60 4.00
N VAL A 26 -4.65 6.69 4.64
CA VAL A 26 -3.23 6.46 4.42
C VAL A 26 -3.06 5.13 3.71
N LEU A 27 -2.46 5.16 2.53
CA LEU A 27 -2.01 3.96 1.84
C LEU A 27 -0.61 3.61 2.34
N ALA A 28 -0.42 2.32 2.67
CA ALA A 28 0.87 1.75 3.02
C ALA A 28 1.21 0.65 2.01
N ALA A 29 2.46 0.61 1.57
CA ALA A 29 2.99 -0.50 0.79
C ALA A 29 4.31 -0.95 1.41
N ARG A 30 4.62 -2.24 1.23
CA ARG A 30 5.79 -2.88 1.82
C ARG A 30 6.36 -3.91 0.85
N ILE A 31 7.69 -3.99 0.79
CA ILE A 31 8.42 -5.12 0.19
C ILE A 31 8.96 -5.94 1.36
N ASP A 32 8.55 -7.20 1.43
CA ASP A 32 9.07 -8.14 2.43
C ASP A 32 10.49 -8.61 2.05
N ILE A 33 11.26 -9.03 3.07
CA ILE A 33 12.61 -9.56 2.88
C ILE A 33 12.68 -11.10 2.86
N ASP A 34 11.71 -11.81 3.43
CA ASP A 34 11.81 -13.23 3.78
C ASP A 34 10.72 -14.15 3.17
N GLY A 35 9.77 -13.59 2.44
CA GLY A 35 8.63 -14.25 1.82
C GLY A 35 7.43 -14.43 2.74
N ASP A 36 7.44 -13.91 3.98
CA ASP A 36 6.27 -13.85 4.86
C ASP A 36 5.55 -12.51 4.69
N ALA A 37 4.24 -12.57 4.39
CA ALA A 37 3.41 -11.38 4.21
C ALA A 37 3.15 -10.61 5.54
N ARG A 38 3.59 -11.15 6.68
CA ARG A 38 3.57 -10.45 7.98
C ARG A 38 4.63 -9.35 8.02
N ALA A 39 4.39 -8.32 8.83
CA ALA A 39 5.37 -7.27 9.03
C ALA A 39 6.59 -7.84 9.76
N GLY A 40 7.74 -7.77 9.13
CA GLY A 40 9.02 -8.24 9.65
C GLY A 40 10.03 -7.10 9.81
N SER A 41 11.10 -7.39 10.55
CA SER A 41 12.28 -6.52 10.63
C SER A 41 13.06 -6.61 9.31
N GLY A 42 13.51 -5.48 8.78
CA GLY A 42 14.25 -5.42 7.51
C GLY A 42 13.39 -5.28 6.25
N ASP A 43 12.06 -5.20 6.38
CA ASP A 43 11.17 -4.83 5.28
C ASP A 43 11.38 -3.37 4.88
N ILE A 44 11.04 -3.02 3.64
CA ILE A 44 11.03 -1.62 3.19
C ILE A 44 9.58 -1.19 2.95
N GLU A 45 9.13 -0.18 3.70
CA GLU A 45 7.78 0.37 3.63
C GLU A 45 7.74 1.85 3.22
N GLY A 46 6.54 2.31 2.87
CA GLY A 46 6.26 3.69 2.52
C GLY A 46 4.79 4.02 2.71
N PHE A 47 4.51 5.31 2.84
CA PHE A 47 3.18 5.82 3.18
C PHE A 47 2.81 7.02 2.31
N VAL A 48 1.54 7.13 1.92
CA VAL A 48 1.01 8.29 1.22
C VAL A 48 -0.44 8.54 1.61
N SER A 49 -0.81 9.80 1.79
CA SER A 49 -2.22 10.17 1.97
C SER A 49 -2.95 10.10 0.63
N ALA A 50 -4.14 9.52 0.63
CA ALA A 50 -4.99 9.40 -0.55
C ALA A 50 -6.47 9.47 -0.17
N LYS A 51 -7.33 9.55 -1.17
CA LYS A 51 -8.78 9.37 -1.04
C LYS A 51 -9.34 8.66 -2.28
N PRO A 52 -10.56 8.08 -2.22
CA PRO A 52 -11.17 7.45 -3.37
C PRO A 52 -11.27 8.42 -4.56
N GLY A 53 -10.91 7.93 -5.75
CA GLY A 53 -10.92 8.72 -6.99
C GLY A 53 -9.62 9.46 -7.31
N ASP A 54 -8.65 9.51 -6.39
CA ASP A 54 -7.32 10.03 -6.70
C ASP A 54 -6.65 9.20 -7.83
N ARG A 55 -5.92 9.89 -8.70
CA ARG A 55 -5.18 9.28 -9.82
C ARG A 55 -3.72 9.68 -9.75
N ASN A 56 -2.85 8.85 -10.33
CA ASN A 56 -1.40 9.06 -10.33
C ASN A 56 -0.81 9.19 -8.93
N VAL A 57 -1.35 8.44 -7.96
CA VAL A 57 -0.81 8.38 -6.60
C VAL A 57 0.56 7.71 -6.65
N ALA A 58 1.61 8.44 -6.24
CA ALA A 58 2.96 7.93 -6.14
C ALA A 58 3.28 7.60 -4.68
N LEU A 59 3.58 6.33 -4.40
CA LEU A 59 3.99 5.84 -3.09
C LEU A 59 5.48 5.47 -3.15
N LEU A 60 6.30 6.19 -2.40
CA LEU A 60 7.74 5.92 -2.30
C LEU A 60 8.02 5.03 -1.08
N LEU A 61 8.70 3.91 -1.31
CA LEU A 61 9.22 3.06 -0.23
C LEU A 61 10.57 3.62 0.23
N ASN A 62 10.64 4.12 1.46
CA ASN A 62 11.81 4.84 1.97
C ASN A 62 12.06 4.64 3.47
N HIS A 63 11.32 3.76 4.12
CA HIS A 63 11.47 3.44 5.54
C HIS A 63 11.83 1.96 5.69
N MET A 64 12.95 1.66 6.34
CA MET A 64 13.31 0.29 6.72
C MET A 64 12.70 0.00 8.08
N THR A 65 11.98 -1.12 8.20
CA THR A 65 11.42 -1.54 9.48
C THR A 65 12.54 -1.97 10.44
N PRO A 66 12.44 -1.61 11.73
CA PRO A 66 13.50 -1.83 12.71
C PRO A 66 13.71 -3.30 13.08
#